data_AF-A0A7Y0PW37-F1
#
_entry.id   AF-A0A7Y0PW37-F1
#
_cell.length_a   1.000
_cell.length_b   1.000
_cell.length_c   1.000
_cell.angle_alpha   90.00
_cell.angle_beta   90.00
_cell.angle_gamma   90.00
#
_symmetry.space_group_name_H-M   'P 1'
#
loop_
_entity.id
_entity.type
_entity.pdbx_description
1 polymer ?
#
loop_
_entity_poly.entity_id
_entity_poly.type
_entity_poly.pdbx_seq_one_letter_code
_entity_poly.pdbx_strand_id
1 'polypeptide(L)' 'MALQAVLVHSTAQGGTIHKFTAKQGEGERFLGCYLGTCKFSNNITEATADLASLEPSVKKSEA' A
#
# COMPACT_ATOMS: atom_id res chain seq x y z
N MET A 1 -9.03 -14.03 16.96
CA MET A 1 -7.72 -13.84 16.29
C MET A 1 -7.84 -12.58 15.46
N ALA A 2 -7.16 -11.51 15.86
CA ALA A 2 -7.11 -10.29 15.07
C ALA A 2 -6.20 -10.53 13.86
N LEU A 3 -6.66 -10.15 12.67
CA LEU A 3 -5.80 -10.07 11.48
C LEU A 3 -4.81 -8.94 11.74
N GLN A 4 -3.55 -9.26 11.97
CA GLN A 4 -2.54 -8.25 12.23
C GLN A 4 -2.12 -7.62 10.91
N ALA A 5 -2.45 -6.33 10.75
CA ALA A 5 -1.91 -5.51 9.68
C ALA A 5 -0.49 -5.09 10.06
N VAL A 6 0.48 -5.34 9.18
CA VAL A 6 1.87 -4.92 9.37
C VAL A 6 2.21 -3.90 8.30
N LEU A 7 2.62 -2.70 8.68
CA LEU A 7 3.14 -1.72 7.73
C LEU A 7 4.43 -2.27 7.09
N VAL A 8 4.41 -2.47 5.78
CA VAL A 8 5.56 -3.01 5.02
C VAL A 8 6.20 -1.97 4.11
N HIS A 9 5.46 -0.93 3.75
CA HIS A 9 5.97 0.16 2.92
C HIS A 9 5.30 1.47 3.29
N SER A 10 6.06 2.55 3.25
CA SER A 10 5.55 3.91 3.41
C SER A 10 6.34 4.83 2.51
N THR A 11 5.68 5.79 1.91
CA THR A 11 6.28 6.73 0.97
C THR A 11 6.38 8.12 1.60
N ALA A 12 7.30 8.93 1.07
CA ALA A 12 7.53 10.28 1.56
C ALA A 12 6.31 11.21 1.39
N GLN A 13 5.38 10.87 0.50
CA GLN A 13 4.16 11.65 0.29
C GLN A 13 3.04 11.27 1.26
N GLY A 14 3.24 10.26 2.09
CA GLY A 14 2.26 9.78 3.07
C GLY A 14 1.42 8.59 2.61
N GLY A 15 1.81 7.94 1.51
CA GLY A 15 1.25 6.65 1.12
C GLY A 15 1.76 5.54 2.03
N THR A 16 0.90 4.58 2.35
CA THR A 16 1.22 3.45 3.24
C THR A 16 0.72 2.15 2.65
N ILE A 17 1.50 1.08 2.80
CA ILE A 17 1.11 -0.27 2.39
C ILE A 17 1.18 -1.18 3.60
N HIS A 18 0.05 -1.77 3.93
CA HIS A 18 -0.11 -2.70 5.04
C HIS A 18 -0.27 -4.12 4.50
N LYS A 19 0.51 -5.06 5.04
CA LYS A 19 0.41 -6.48 4.75
C LYS A 19 -0.49 -7.14 5.79
N PHE A 20 -1.43 -7.94 5.29
CA PHE A 20 -2.31 -8.79 6.07
C PHE A 20 -1.91 -10.23 5.82
N THR A 21 -1.44 -10.90 6.86
CA THR A 21 -1.26 -12.36 6.85
C THR A 21 -2.63 -13.00 7.01
N ALA A 22 -3.19 -13.52 5.91
CA ALA A 22 -4.41 -14.30 5.99
C ALA A 22 -4.10 -15.68 6.62
N LYS A 23 -5.13 -16.30 7.21
CA LYS A 23 -4.98 -17.59 7.88
C LYS A 23 -4.55 -18.66 6.87
N GLN A 24 -3.77 -19.63 7.36
CA GLN A 24 -3.18 -20.76 6.66
C GLN A 24 -4.01 -21.24 5.44
N GLY A 25 -3.57 -20.86 4.22
CA GLY A 25 -4.19 -21.26 2.95
C GLY A 25 -4.77 -20.11 2.11
N GLU A 26 -5.05 -18.96 2.71
CA GLU A 26 -5.45 -17.75 1.99
C GLU A 26 -4.20 -16.87 1.81
N GLY A 27 -3.88 -16.46 0.57
CA GLY A 27 -2.63 -15.77 0.24
C GLY A 27 -2.40 -14.45 1.00
N GLU A 28 -1.17 -13.93 0.89
CA GLU A 28 -0.79 -12.64 1.47
C GLU A 28 -1.58 -11.52 0.79
N ARG A 29 -2.22 -10.64 1.58
CA ARG A 29 -2.95 -9.47 1.06
C ARG A 29 -2.23 -8.19 1.46
N PHE A 30 -2.19 -7.24 0.55
CA PHE A 30 -1.58 -5.93 0.73
C PHE A 30 -2.65 -4.87 0.56
N LEU A 31 -2.63 -3.83 1.39
CA LEU A 31 -3.54 -2.68 1.32
C LEU A 31 -2.69 -1.42 1.18
N GLY A 32 -2.67 -0.85 -0.02
CA GLY A 32 -2.13 0.48 -0.25
C GLY A 32 -3.19 1.53 0.09
N CYS A 33 -2.84 2.54 0.87
CA CYS A 33 -3.69 3.68 1.16
C CYS A 33 -2.92 4.99 0.97
N TYR A 34 -3.53 5.92 0.25
CA TYR A 34 -3.03 7.27 0.03
C TYR A 34 -4.18 8.28 0.04
N LEU A 35 -4.11 9.28 0.94
CA LEU A 35 -5.08 10.39 1.08
C LEU A 35 -6.57 9.98 1.02
N GLY A 36 -6.94 8.86 1.66
CA GLY A 36 -8.32 8.35 1.69
C GLY A 36 -8.69 7.40 0.55
N THR A 37 -7.81 7.20 -0.43
CA THR A 37 -7.95 6.14 -1.44
C THR A 37 -7.22 4.90 -0.96
N CYS A 38 -7.93 3.79 -0.81
CA CYS A 38 -7.37 2.51 -0.37
C CYS A 38 -7.66 1.41 -1.40
N LYS A 39 -6.64 0.62 -1.72
CA LYS A 39 -6.74 -0.50 -2.66
C LYS A 39 -6.06 -1.75 -2.13
N PHE A 40 -6.78 -2.87 -2.25
CA PHE A 40 -6.23 -4.19 -1.95
C PHE A 40 -5.54 -4.78 -3.17
N SER A 41 -4.36 -5.35 -2.94
CA SER A 41 -3.54 -6.05 -3.92
C SER A 41 -3.08 -7.38 -3.36
N ASN A 42 -2.86 -8.35 -4.24
CA ASN A 42 -2.38 -9.68 -3.85
C ASN A 42 -0.85 -9.76 -3.73
N ASN A 43 -0.15 -8.73 -4.22
CA ASN A 43 1.32 -8.66 -4.17
C ASN A 43 1.76 -7.24 -3.80
N ILE A 44 2.92 -7.14 -3.14
CA ILE A 44 3.51 -5.86 -2.78
C ILE A 44 3.83 -5.01 -4.02
N THR A 45 4.28 -5.62 -5.11
CA THR A 45 4.63 -4.91 -6.35
C THR A 45 3.43 -4.19 -6.96
N GLU A 46 2.27 -4.85 -6.96
CA GLU A 46 1.02 -4.26 -7.46
C GLU A 46 0.55 -3.14 -6.53
N ALA A 47 0.61 -3.36 -5.22
CA ALA A 47 0.27 -2.35 -4.22
C ALA A 47 1.15 -1.09 -4.37
N THR A 48 2.46 -1.28 -4.57
CA THR A 48 3.41 -0.17 -4.77
C THR A 48 3.18 0.53 -6.10
N ALA A 49 2.90 -0.19 -7.18
CA ALA A 49 2.62 0.42 -8.48
C ALA A 49 1.32 1.25 -8.45
N ASP A 50 0.29 0.74 -7.77
CA ASP A 50 -0.97 1.46 -7.62
C ASP A 50 -0.81 2.69 -6.72
N LEU A 51 -0.10 2.54 -5.60
CA LEU A 51 0.24 3.65 -4.71
C LEU A 51 1.05 4.72 -5.46
N ALA A 52 2.05 4.34 -6.26
CA ALA A 52 2.82 5.26 -7.08
C ALA A 52 2.01 5.94 -8.20
N SER A 53 0.90 5.34 -8.63
CA SER A 53 -0.05 5.93 -9.58
C SER A 53 -1.02 6.90 -8.89
N LEU A 54 -1.38 6.63 -7.63
CA LEU A 54 -2.25 7.47 -6.80
C LEU A 54 -1.49 8.67 -6.20
N GLU A 55 -0.24 8.45 -5.81
CA GLU A 55 0.64 9.50 -5.37
C GLU A 55 0.91 10.45 -6.54
N PRO A 56 0.78 11.77 -6.35
CA PRO A 56 1.22 12.69 -7.37
C PRO A 56 2.68 12.37 -7.66
N SER A 57 3.00 12.09 -8.92
CA SER A 57 4.40 12.04 -9.32
C SER A 57 5.01 13.33 -8.81
N VAL A 58 6.03 13.26 -7.96
CA VAL A 58 6.86 14.43 -7.65
C VAL A 58 7.55 14.82 -8.95
N LYS A 59 6.80 15.44 -9.86
CA LYS A 59 7.31 16.55 -10.62
C LYS A 59 7.55 17.57 -9.52
N LYS A 60 8.80 17.68 -9.09
CA LYS A 60 9.31 18.89 -8.47
C LYS A 60 8.83 20.04 -9.36
N SER A 61 7.67 20.60 -9.07
CA SER A 61 7.39 21.99 -9.39
C SER A 61 8.13 22.78 -8.33
N GLU A 62 9.45 22.83 -8.48
CA GLU A 62 10.24 23.92 -7.92
C GLU A 62 9.72 25.17 -8.63
N ALA A 63 9.03 26.02 -7.87
CA ALA A 63 8.67 27.37 -8.25
C ALA A 63 9.86 28.30 -8.00
#